data_AF-A0A0T7BR40-F1
#
_entry.id   AF-A0A0T7BR40-F1
#
_cell.length_a   1.000
_cell.length_b   1.000
_cell.length_c   1.000
_cell.angle_alpha   90.00
_cell.angle_beta   90.00
_cell.angle_gamma   90.00
#
_symmetry.space_group_name_H-M   'P 1'
#
loop_
_entity.id
_entity.type
_entity.pdbx_description
1 polymer ?
#
loop_
_entity_poly.entity_id
_entity_poly.type
_entity_poly.pdbx_seq_one_letter_code
_entity_poly.pdbx_strand_id
1 'polypeptide(L)'
;MIVLRTPKGWTAPAEIDGHKLEGFWRSHQVPITDVATNPGHLKILEQWMTSYKPEELFDEHGSLIPELKELAPTGYRHSQTFRYC
;
A
#
# COMPACT_ATOMS: atom_id res chain seq x y z
N MET A 1 24.69 3.48 -11.60
CA MET A 1 24.21 2.34 -10.79
C MET A 1 23.58 2.91 -9.52
N ILE A 2 22.40 2.43 -9.12
CA ILE A 2 21.74 2.85 -7.87
C ILE A 2 21.52 1.60 -7.02
N VAL A 3 21.98 1.63 -5.77
CA VAL A 3 21.67 0.62 -4.76
C VAL A 3 20.59 1.19 -3.84
N LEU A 4 19.37 0.66 -3.93
CA LEU A 4 18.24 1.08 -3.11
C LEU A 4 17.97 0.04 -2.02
N ARG A 5 18.33 0.37 -0.77
CA ARG A 5 18.10 -0.50 0.40
C ARG A 5 16.97 0.09 1.25
N THR A 6 15.80 -0.53 1.16
CA THR A 6 14.60 -0.17 1.94
C THR A 6 14.12 -1.37 2.75
N PRO A 7 13.41 -1.17 3.87
CA PRO A 7 12.90 -2.27 4.66
C PRO A 7 11.84 -3.06 3.88
N LYS A 8 11.88 -4.39 3.98
CA LYS A 8 10.86 -5.24 3.37
C LYS A 8 9.51 -5.03 4.08
N GLY A 9 8.43 -4.85 3.32
CA GLY A 9 7.13 -4.49 3.90
C GLY A 9 7.12 -3.06 4.47
N TRP A 10 7.90 -2.15 3.89
CA TRP A 10 7.98 -0.76 4.30
C TRP A 10 6.59 -0.15 4.48
N THR A 11 6.36 0.56 5.59
CA THR A 11 5.09 1.19 6.02
C THR A 11 4.03 0.25 6.57
N ALA A 12 4.22 -1.07 6.51
CA ALA A 12 3.37 -2.01 7.22
C ALA A 12 3.54 -1.89 8.75
N PRO A 13 2.61 -2.43 9.55
CA PRO A 13 2.79 -2.53 10.99
C PRO A 13 4.14 -3.16 11.33
N ALA A 14 4.89 -2.55 12.26
CA ALA A 14 6.21 -3.03 12.63
C ALA A 14 6.16 -4.44 13.26
N GLU A 15 5.10 -4.71 14.04
CA GLU A 15 4.91 -5.94 14.79
C GLU A 15 3.41 -6.26 14.95
N ILE A 16 3.07 -7.54 14.90
CA ILE A 16 1.73 -8.07 15.24
C ILE A 16 1.96 -9.32 16.09
N ASP A 17 1.25 -9.44 17.22
CA ASP A 17 1.31 -10.57 18.14
C ASP A 17 2.74 -10.98 18.58
N GLY A 18 3.64 -10.01 18.78
CA GLY A 18 5.03 -10.29 19.16
C GLY A 18 5.95 -10.67 17.98
N HIS A 19 5.44 -10.62 16.74
CA HIS A 19 6.17 -10.99 15.53
C HIS A 19 6.46 -9.80 14.64
N LYS A 20 7.75 -9.56 14.39
CA LYS A 20 8.21 -8.52 13.46
C LYS A 20 7.73 -8.77 12.04
N LEU A 21 7.28 -7.71 11.40
CA LEU A 21 6.71 -7.67 10.06
C LEU A 21 7.52 -6.78 9.13
N GLU A 22 7.60 -5.48 9.41
CA GLU A 22 8.44 -4.54 8.67
C GLU A 22 9.93 -4.88 8.84
N GLY A 23 10.67 -4.83 7.74
CA GLY A 23 12.08 -5.22 7.69
C GLY A 23 12.33 -6.72 7.87
N PHE A 24 11.28 -7.55 7.85
CA PHE A 24 11.38 -8.99 8.14
C PHE A 24 10.77 -9.87 7.05
N TRP A 25 11.09 -11.17 7.05
CA TRP A 25 10.63 -12.08 5.99
C TRP A 25 9.12 -12.34 6.03
N ARG A 26 8.46 -12.14 7.18
CA ARG A 26 7.01 -12.38 7.37
C ARG A 26 6.13 -11.47 6.53
N SER A 27 6.60 -10.28 6.15
CA SER A 27 5.87 -9.37 5.24
C SER A 27 5.86 -9.82 3.77
N HIS A 28 6.32 -11.05 3.46
CA HIS A 28 6.42 -11.51 2.08
C HIS A 28 5.08 -11.87 1.43
N GLN A 29 4.16 -12.47 2.19
CA GLN A 29 2.85 -12.87 1.70
C GLN A 29 1.78 -11.97 2.33
N VAL A 30 0.79 -12.56 3.01
CA VAL A 30 -0.27 -11.83 3.69
C VAL A 30 0.17 -11.58 5.13
N PRO A 31 0.45 -10.31 5.52
CA PRO A 31 1.01 -9.99 6.84
C PRO A 31 0.01 -10.11 8.00
N ILE A 32 -1.30 -10.06 7.71
CA ILE A 32 -2.39 -10.17 8.69
C ILE A 32 -3.36 -11.23 8.17
N THR A 33 -3.37 -12.41 8.79
CA THR A 33 -3.93 -13.64 8.17
C THR A 33 -5.41 -13.91 8.48
N ASP A 34 -5.92 -13.40 9.59
CA ASP A 34 -7.20 -13.81 10.19
C ASP A 34 -8.16 -12.64 10.43
N VAL A 35 -8.03 -11.57 9.63
CA VAL A 35 -8.86 -10.35 9.72
C VAL A 35 -10.37 -10.59 9.67
N ALA A 36 -10.81 -11.69 9.04
CA ALA A 36 -12.23 -12.03 8.96
C ALA A 36 -12.80 -12.60 10.26
N THR A 37 -11.96 -13.24 11.08
CA THR A 37 -12.37 -13.96 12.30
C THR A 37 -11.85 -13.34 13.58
N ASN A 38 -10.87 -12.43 13.48
CA ASN A 38 -10.22 -11.78 14.60
C ASN A 38 -10.45 -10.26 14.57
N PRO A 39 -11.35 -9.73 15.40
CA PRO A 39 -11.64 -8.29 15.46
C PRO A 39 -10.43 -7.42 15.81
N GLY A 40 -9.47 -7.95 16.57
CA GLY A 40 -8.23 -7.22 16.91
C GLY A 40 -7.35 -7.01 15.69
N HIS A 41 -7.21 -8.04 14.85
CA HIS A 41 -6.47 -7.95 13.59
C HIS A 41 -7.19 -7.09 12.55
N LEU A 42 -8.53 -7.12 12.52
CA LEU A 42 -9.30 -6.22 11.68
C LEU A 42 -9.03 -4.76 12.02
N LYS A 43 -8.95 -4.42 13.31
CA LYS A 43 -8.63 -3.06 13.76
C LYS A 43 -7.21 -2.63 13.36
N ILE A 44 -6.24 -3.55 13.43
CA ILE A 44 -4.86 -3.28 12.96
C ILE A 44 -4.86 -3.01 11.45
N LEU A 45 -5.60 -3.81 10.67
CA LEU A 45 -5.74 -3.59 9.23
C LEU A 45 -6.38 -2.23 8.93
N GLU A 46 -7.47 -1.88 9.62
CA GLU A 46 -8.13 -0.58 9.48
C GLU A 46 -7.17 0.57 9.76
N GLN A 47 -6.47 0.52 10.91
CA GLN A 47 -5.48 1.54 11.28
C GLN A 47 -4.37 1.68 10.22
N TRP A 48 -3.90 0.56 9.68
CA TRP A 48 -2.89 0.58 8.62
C TRP A 48 -3.42 1.23 7.34
N MET A 49 -4.62 0.88 6.89
CA MET A 49 -5.22 1.47 5.69
C MET A 49 -5.52 2.97 5.88
N THR A 50 -6.05 3.37 7.03
CA THR A 50 -6.31 4.79 7.34
C THR A 50 -5.02 5.59 7.55
N SER A 51 -3.89 4.96 7.87
CA SER A 51 -2.60 5.67 8.02
C SER A 51 -2.12 6.35 6.74
N TYR A 52 -2.58 5.88 5.57
CA TYR A 52 -2.31 6.49 4.27
C TYR A 52 -3.21 7.69 3.98
N LYS A 53 -4.17 8.01 4.86
CA LYS A 53 -5.12 9.11 4.73
C LYS A 53 -5.87 9.09 3.39
N PRO A 54 -6.68 8.05 3.12
CA PRO A 54 -7.42 7.95 1.87
C PRO A 54 -8.26 9.20 1.55
N GLU A 55 -8.74 9.92 2.56
CA GLU A 55 -9.47 11.18 2.44
C GLU A 55 -8.66 12.33 1.82
N GLU A 56 -7.33 12.28 1.86
CA GLU A 56 -6.44 13.26 1.19
C GLU A 56 -6.06 12.81 -0.23
N LEU A 57 -6.39 11.56 -0.61
CA LEU A 57 -5.96 10.93 -1.86
C LEU A 57 -7.11 10.72 -2.86
N PHE A 58 -8.33 10.54 -2.36
CA PHE A 58 -9.52 10.24 -3.16
C PHE A 58 -10.63 11.26 -2.90
N ASP A 59 -11.43 11.53 -3.93
CA ASP A 59 -12.64 12.33 -3.82
C ASP A 59 -13.83 11.54 -3.26
N GLU A 60 -14.95 12.23 -3.03
CA GLU A 60 -16.19 11.66 -2.47
C GLU A 60 -16.80 10.55 -3.35
N HIS A 61 -16.41 10.47 -4.63
CA HIS A 61 -16.85 9.44 -5.57
C HIS A 61 -15.88 8.25 -5.63
N GLY A 62 -14.79 8.27 -4.85
CA GLY A 62 -13.75 7.24 -4.83
C GLY A 62 -12.75 7.35 -5.98
N SER A 63 -12.70 8.49 -6.68
CA SER A 63 -11.71 8.73 -7.74
C SER A 63 -10.45 9.38 -7.16
N LEU A 64 -9.27 9.04 -7.70
CA LEU A 64 -8.00 9.69 -7.33
C LEU A 64 -8.07 11.20 -7.63
N ILE A 65 -7.61 12.04 -6.71
CA ILE A 65 -7.67 13.49 -6.88
C ILE A 65 -6.87 13.98 -8.11
N PRO A 66 -7.33 15.04 -8.80
CA PRO A 66 -6.71 15.52 -10.05
C PRO A 66 -5.21 15.81 -9.92
N GLU A 67 -4.78 16.40 -8.82
CA GLU A 67 -3.39 16.81 -8.57
C GLU A 67 -2.44 15.61 -8.56
N LEU A 68 -2.86 14.49 -7.98
CA LEU A 68 -2.06 13.26 -7.97
C LEU A 68 -2.10 12.55 -9.33
N LYS A 69 -3.23 12.63 -10.03
CA LYS A 69 -3.41 12.03 -11.36
C LYS A 69 -2.48 12.67 -12.40
N GLU A 70 -2.22 13.98 -12.30
CA GLU A 70 -1.32 14.71 -13.19
C GLU A 70 0.16 14.32 -13.05
N LEU A 71 0.56 13.75 -11.91
CA LEU A 71 1.93 13.26 -11.69
C LEU A 71 2.29 12.09 -12.61
N ALA A 72 1.29 11.32 -13.03
CA ALA A 72 1.51 10.20 -13.93
C ALA A 72 1.77 10.73 -15.36
N PRO A 73 2.82 10.25 -16.05
CA PRO A 73 3.04 10.61 -17.44
C PRO A 73 1.86 10.14 -18.30
N THR A 74 1.60 10.85 -19.40
CA THR A 74 0.50 10.55 -20.33
C THR A 74 1.00 9.98 -21.66
N GLY A 75 0.11 9.33 -22.40
CA GLY A 75 0.41 8.74 -23.71
C GLY A 75 1.54 7.70 -23.65
N TYR A 76 2.38 7.65 -24.69
CA TYR A 76 3.45 6.64 -24.81
C TYR A 76 4.51 6.67 -23.69
N ARG A 77 4.54 7.72 -22.87
CA ARG A 77 5.44 7.81 -21.70
C ARG A 77 4.85 7.13 -20.47
N HIS A 78 3.57 6.78 -20.51
CA HIS A 78 2.91 5.99 -19.48
C HIS A 78 3.22 4.51 -19.69
N SER A 79 3.89 3.90 -18.71
CA SER A 79 4.48 2.56 -18.77
C SER A 79 3.49 1.43 -19.13
N GLN A 80 2.18 1.66 -18.99
CA GLN A 80 1.12 0.69 -19.30
C GLN A 80 0.30 1.02 -20.55
N THR A 81 0.71 1.98 -21.39
CA THR A 81 0.00 2.26 -22.64
C THR A 81 0.31 1.16 -23.66
N PHE A 82 -0.46 0.08 -23.62
CA PHE A 82 -0.45 -0.93 -24.67
C PHE A 82 -1.16 -0.35 -25.91
N ARG A 83 -0.41 -0.14 -27.00
CA ARG A 83 -1.04 -0.14 -28.33
C ARG A 83 -1.52 -1.58 -28.57
N TYR A 84 -2.83 -1.77 -28.67
CA TYR A 84 -3.35 -2.86 -29.48
C TYR A 84 -2.79 -2.65 -30.90
N CYS A 85 -1.88 -3.53 -31.31
CA CYS A 85 -1.67 -3.85 -32.72
C CYS A 85 -2.62 -5.00 -33.07
#